data_AF-A0A930UB07-F1
#
_entry.id   AF-A0A930UB07-F1
#
_cell.length_a   1.000
_cell.length_b   1.000
_cell.length_c   1.000
_cell.angle_alpha   90.00
_cell.angle_beta   90.00
_cell.angle_gamma   90.00
#
_symmetry.space_group_name_H-M   'P 1'
#
loop_
_entity.id
_entity.type
_entity.pdbx_description
1 polymer ?
#
loop_
_entity_poly.entity_id
_entity_poly.type
_entity_poly.pdbx_seq_one_letter_code
_entity_poly.pdbx_strand_id
1 'polypeptide(L)' 'MEITAAAVKQLREETGAGFAQCKQALSESEGDFAKAKDWLSVKGASAAQKKAGRATTEG' A
#
# COMPACT_ATOMS: atom_id res chain seq x y z
N MET A 1 7.67 -10.41 13.81
CA MET A 1 7.04 -9.11 14.14
C MET A 1 5.54 -9.30 14.14
N GLU A 2 4.86 -9.07 15.26
CA GLU A 2 3.39 -9.18 15.30
C GLU A 2 2.80 -7.84 14.86
N ILE A 3 2.36 -7.73 13.60
CA ILE A 3 1.72 -6.51 13.10
C ILE A 3 0.37 -6.36 13.80
N THR A 4 0.27 -5.44 14.74
CA THR A 4 -0.95 -5.22 15.51
C THR A 4 -1.98 -4.45 14.69
N ALA A 5 -3.27 -4.69 14.96
CA ALA A 5 -4.35 -3.94 14.33
C ALA A 5 -4.24 -2.42 14.60
N ALA A 6 -3.67 -2.04 15.74
CA ALA A 6 -3.37 -0.65 16.08
C ALA A 6 -2.31 -0.05 15.13
N ALA A 7 -1.22 -0.78 14.84
CA ALA A 7 -0.20 -0.32 13.91
C ALA A 7 -0.75 -0.15 12.49
N VAL A 8 -1.58 -1.09 12.03
CA VAL A 8 -2.27 -1.00 10.72
C VAL A 8 -3.19 0.22 10.67
N LYS A 9 -3.94 0.47 11.75
CA LYS A 9 -4.85 1.62 11.85
C LYS A 9 -4.08 2.95 11.80
N GLN A 10 -2.99 3.06 12.56
CA GLN A 10 -2.14 4.27 12.58
C GLN A 10 -1.55 4.56 11.19
N LEU A 11 -1.01 3.53 10.51
CA LEU A 11 -0.48 3.71 9.15
C LEU A 11 -1.59 4.12 8.16
N ARG A 12 -2.80 3.58 8.30
CA ARG A 12 -3.96 3.97 7.50
C ARG A 12 -4.37 5.42 7.73
N GLU A 13 -4.35 5.90 8.98
CA GLU A 13 -4.69 7.28 9.30
C GLU A 13 -3.68 8.27 8.70
N GLU A 14 -2.40 7.90 8.67
CA GLU A 14 -1.32 8.70 8.07
C GLU A 14 -1.33 8.71 6.54
N THR A 15 -1.61 7.56 5.91
CA THR A 15 -1.47 7.39 4.45
C THR A 15 -2.78 7.41 3.70
N GLY A 16 -3.90 7.21 4.37
CA GLY A 16 -5.22 7.00 3.77
C GLY A 16 -5.37 5.68 3.01
N ALA A 17 -4.37 4.80 3.02
CA ALA A 17 -4.40 3.56 2.23
C ALA A 17 -5.38 2.51 2.79
N GLY A 18 -5.76 1.56 1.94
CA GLY A 18 -6.66 0.47 2.34
C GLY A 18 -6.04 -0.40 3.44
N PHE A 19 -6.89 -0.96 4.32
CA PHE A 19 -6.44 -1.77 5.47
C PHE A 19 -5.55 -2.95 5.07
N ALA A 20 -5.89 -3.62 3.96
CA ALA A 20 -5.10 -4.71 3.40
C ALA A 20 -3.70 -4.26 2.91
N GLN A 21 -3.62 -3.08 2.28
CA GLN A 21 -2.34 -2.52 1.84
C GLN A 21 -1.49 -2.10 3.04
N CYS A 22 -2.07 -1.49 4.07
CA CYS A 22 -1.35 -1.10 5.29
C CYS A 22 -0.80 -2.33 6.03
N LYS A 23 -1.60 -3.40 6.16
CA LYS A 23 -1.14 -4.65 6.76
C LYS A 23 0.01 -5.27 5.98
N GLN A 24 -0.09 -5.31 4.66
CA GLN A 24 0.96 -5.86 3.80
C GLN A 24 2.22 -4.99 3.84
N ALA A 25 2.09 -3.68 3.76
CA ALA A 25 3.20 -2.73 3.84
C ALA A 25 3.98 -2.89 5.15
N LEU A 26 3.27 -2.97 6.29
CA LEU A 26 3.89 -3.21 7.58
C LEU A 26 4.53 -4.60 7.67
N SER A 27 3.92 -5.62 7.08
CA SER A 27 4.51 -6.96 7.06
C SER A 27 5.82 -7.02 6.27
N GLU A 28 5.86 -6.40 5.09
CA GLU A 28 7.05 -6.33 4.22
C GLU A 28 8.13 -5.40 4.78
N SER A 29 7.70 -4.39 5.52
CA SER A 29 8.59 -3.41 6.18
C SER A 29 8.98 -3.83 7.60
N GLU A 30 8.60 -5.03 8.03
CA GLU A 30 8.88 -5.54 9.38
C GLU A 30 8.41 -4.58 10.50
N GLY A 31 7.28 -3.91 10.31
CA GLY A 31 6.71 -2.95 11.25
C GLY A 31 7.31 -1.54 11.21
N ASP A 32 8.22 -1.27 10.27
CA ASP A 32 8.77 0.07 10.05
C ASP A 32 7.75 0.95 9.30
N PHE A 33 7.25 1.98 9.99
CA PHE A 33 6.26 2.91 9.43
C PHE A 33 6.82 3.76 8.28
N ALA A 34 8.10 4.12 8.29
CA ALA A 34 8.70 4.92 7.23
C ALA A 34 8.82 4.09 5.94
N LYS A 35 9.33 2.86 6.06
CA LYS A 35 9.36 1.91 4.94
C LYS A 35 7.97 1.52 4.46
N ALA A 36 7.01 1.34 5.36
CA ALA A 36 5.64 0.99 4.97
C ALA A 36 4.97 2.13 4.18
N LYS A 37 5.21 3.39 4.55
CA LYS A 37 4.75 4.57 3.79
C LYS A 37 5.34 4.62 2.37
N ASP A 38 6.64 4.34 2.24
CA ASP A 38 7.32 4.27 0.95
C ASP A 38 6.77 3.12 0.08
N TRP A 39 6.65 1.92 0.68
CA TRP A 39 6.08 0.75 0.03
C TRP A 39 4.67 1.02 -0.52
N LEU A 40 3.83 1.73 0.25
CA LEU A 40 2.49 2.13 -0.18
C LEU A 40 2.50 3.11 -1.37
N SER A 41 3.44 4.06 -1.39
CA SER A 41 3.59 5.01 -2.50
C SER A 41 4.02 4.31 -3.79
N VAL A 42 5.01 3.41 -3.71
CA VAL A 42 5.51 2.65 -4.86
C VAL A 42 4.45 1.68 -5.39
N LYS A 43 3.76 0.94 -4.52
CA LYS A 43 2.67 0.02 -4.94
C LYS A 43 1.44 0.76 -5.46
N GLY A 44 1.11 1.92 -4.91
CA GLY A 44 -0.01 2.75 -5.38
C GLY A 44 0.16 3.17 -6.84
N ALA A 45 1.38 3.54 -7.25
CA ALA A 45 1.70 3.88 -8.63
C ALA A 45 1.57 2.68 -9.58
N SER A 46 1.95 1.48 -9.13
CA SER A 46 1.89 0.26 -9.95
C SER A 46 0.43 -0.19 -10.22
N ALA A 47 -0.50 0.07 -9.29
CA ALA A 47 -1.93 -0.14 -9.54
C ALA A 47 -2.49 0.80 -10.61
N ALA A 48 -1.99 2.04 -10.69
CA ALA A 48 -2.36 2.99 -11.74
C ALA A 48 -1.81 2.57 -13.12
N GLN A 49 -0.59 2.04 -13.18
CA GLN A 49 0.00 1.53 -14.43
C GLN A 49 -0.75 0.31 -14.99
N LYS A 50 -1.26 -0.61 -14.14
CA LYS A 50 -2.08 -1.73 -14.63
C LYS A 50 -3.44 -1.30 -15.18
N LYS A 51 -3.93 -0.11 -14.83
CA LYS A 51 -5.14 0.47 -15.43
C LYS A 51 -4.86 1.15 -16.77
N ALA A 52 -3.65 1.67 -16.97
CA ALA A 52 -3.23 2.25 -18.25
C ALA A 52 -3.04 1.20 -19.37
N GLY A 53 -2.75 -0.06 -19.02
CA GLY A 53 -2.71 -1.16 -19.99
C GLY A 53 -4.08 -1.68 -20.46
N ARG A 54 -5.19 -1.12 -19.95
CA ARG A 54 -6.56 -1.53 -20.31
C ARG A 54 -7.35 -0.41 -21.00
N ALA A 55 -6.65 0.51 -21.64
CA ALA A 55 -7.24 1.48 -22.55
C ALA A 55 -6.64 1.28 -23.95
N THR A 56 -7.51 1.07 -24.93
CA THR A 56 -7.29 1.12 -26.38
C THR A 56 -6.83 -0.18 -27.09
N THR A 57 -7.74 -1.14 -27.25
CA THR A 57 -7.74 -2.01 -28.45
C THR A 57 -9.18 -2.29 -28.85
N GLU A 58 -9.89 -1.28 -29.33
CA GLU A 58 -11.00 -1.42 -30.29
C GLU A 58 -11.05 -0.11 -31.08
N GLY A 59 -10.42 -0.12 -32.24
CA GLY A 59 -10.68 0.78 -33.36
C GLY A 59 -11.33 -0.01 -34.47
#